data_AF-A0A941AUC1-F1
#
_entry.id   AF-A0A941AUC1-F1
#
_cell.length_a   1.000
_cell.length_b   1.000
_cell.length_c   1.000
_cell.angle_alpha   90.00
_cell.angle_beta   90.00
_cell.angle_gamma   90.00
#
_symmetry.space_group_name_H-M   'P 1'
#
loop_
_entity.id
_entity.type
_entity.pdbx_description
1 polymer ?
#
loop_
_entity_poly.entity_id
_entity_poly.type
_entity_poly.pdbx_seq_one_letter_code
_entity_poly.pdbx_strand_id
1 'polypeptide(L)'
;MSGVKKLALPMVLCFFGALLLFGFGPWLKQDYVSSAPRTPNPATGQVIEYNQHGYIVFFSRRQELTLSSVSLTGTLLILAGGIFLSGHGWMRGRQWR
;
A
#
# COMPACT_ATOMS: atom_id res chain seq x y z
N MET A 1 16.39 -11.93 -26.90
CA MET A 1 15.20 -11.14 -26.49
C MET A 1 14.51 -11.63 -25.20
N SER A 2 15.00 -12.63 -24.45
CA SER A 2 14.27 -13.17 -23.27
C SER A 2 14.58 -12.50 -21.92
N GLY A 3 15.64 -11.68 -21.82
CA GLY A 3 16.07 -11.07 -20.55
C GLY A 3 15.26 -9.85 -20.09
N VAL A 4 14.73 -9.05 -21.02
CA VAL A 4 13.99 -7.81 -20.70
C VAL A 4 12.62 -8.12 -20.07
N LYS A 5 11.95 -9.17 -20.56
CA LYS A 5 10.66 -9.62 -20.00
C LYS A 5 10.77 -10.13 -18.56
N LYS A 6 11.94 -10.66 -18.16
CA LYS A 6 12.17 -11.20 -16.81
C LYS A 6 12.35 -10.12 -15.74
N LEU A 7 12.78 -8.92 -16.12
CA LEU A 7 12.94 -7.77 -15.21
C LEU A 7 11.73 -6.83 -15.22
N ALA A 8 10.95 -6.83 -16.30
CA ALA A 8 9.76 -5.98 -16.41
C ALA A 8 8.71 -6.28 -15.33
N LEU A 9 8.38 -7.56 -15.11
CA LEU A 9 7.36 -7.94 -14.13
C LEU A 9 7.69 -7.49 -12.69
N PRO A 10 8.88 -7.78 -12.11
CA PRO A 10 9.16 -7.36 -10.75
C PRO A 10 9.30 -5.85 -10.59
N MET A 11 9.77 -5.14 -11.62
CA MET A 11 9.76 -3.67 -11.63
C MET A 11 8.35 -3.10 -11.61
N VAL A 12 7.42 -3.70 -12.37
CA VAL A 12 6.01 -3.35 -12.37
C VAL A 12 5.37 -3.59 -11.00
N LEU A 13 5.67 -4.72 -10.34
CA LEU A 13 5.17 -5.00 -8.98
C LEU A 13 5.66 -3.95 -7.99
N CYS A 14 6.96 -3.61 -8.00
CA CYS A 14 7.50 -2.56 -7.14
C CYS A 14 6.85 -1.20 -7.42
N PHE A 15 6.64 -0.85 -8.70
CA PHE A 15 6.02 0.41 -9.09
C PHE A 15 4.59 0.53 -8.56
N PHE A 16 3.75 -0.48 -8.79
CA PHE A 16 2.37 -0.47 -8.29
C PHE A 16 2.30 -0.52 -6.75
N GLY A 17 3.20 -1.28 -6.12
CA GLY A 17 3.30 -1.30 -4.67
C GLY A 17 3.65 0.06 -4.08
N ALA A 18 4.61 0.77 -4.69
CA ALA A 18 4.98 2.13 -4.31
C ALA A 18 3.83 3.12 -4.56
N LEU A 19 3.12 2.99 -5.68
CA LEU A 19 1.98 3.84 -6.00
C LEU A 19 0.84 3.68 -4.99
N LEU A 20 0.58 2.46 -4.51
CA LEU A 20 -0.41 2.21 -3.45
C LEU A 20 0.02 2.81 -2.11
N LEU A 21 1.29 2.70 -1.72
CA LEU A 21 1.78 3.16 -0.42
C LEU A 21 1.99 4.67 -0.33
N PHE A 22 2.49 5.29 -1.40
CA PHE A 22 2.92 6.69 -1.39
C PHE A 22 2.01 7.61 -2.21
N GLY A 23 1.15 7.06 -3.06
CA GLY A 23 0.18 7.83 -3.84
C GLY A 23 -1.25 7.58 -3.37
N PHE A 24 -1.81 6.45 -3.75
CA PHE A 24 -3.24 6.15 -3.58
C PHE A 24 -3.66 6.04 -2.11
N GLY A 25 -2.90 5.32 -1.28
CA GLY A 25 -3.19 5.16 0.15
C GLY A 25 -3.25 6.49 0.90
N PRO A 26 -2.23 7.37 0.80
CA PRO A 26 -2.27 8.71 1.37
C PRO A 26 -3.42 9.57 0.86
N TRP A 27 -3.69 9.54 -0.45
CA TRP A 27 -4.82 10.24 -1.05
C TRP A 27 -6.16 9.77 -0.47
N LEU A 28 -6.39 8.45 -0.43
CA LEU A 28 -7.61 7.85 0.09
C LEU A 28 -7.80 8.14 1.59
N LYS A 29 -6.72 8.10 2.37
CA LYS A 29 -6.73 8.47 3.78
C LYS A 29 -7.17 9.92 3.96
N GLN A 30 -6.63 10.82 3.14
CA GLN A 30 -6.97 12.24 3.23
C GLN A 30 -8.43 12.51 2.85
N ASP A 31 -8.94 11.81 1.83
CA ASP A 31 -10.36 11.83 1.48
C ASP A 31 -11.23 11.43 2.68
N TYR A 32 -10.92 10.29 3.32
CA TYR A 32 -11.65 9.83 4.51
C TYR A 32 -11.58 10.79 5.69
N VAL A 33 -10.42 11.38 5.97
CA VAL A 33 -10.29 12.39 7.04
C VAL A 33 -11.12 13.63 6.73
N SER A 34 -11.14 14.07 5.48
CA SER A 34 -11.86 15.28 5.08
C SER A 34 -13.38 15.15 5.21
N SER A 35 -13.90 13.94 5.03
CA SER A 35 -15.33 13.64 5.07
C SER A 35 -15.81 13.05 6.41
N ALA A 36 -14.90 12.73 7.33
CA ALA A 36 -15.25 12.05 8.58
C ALA A 36 -15.83 13.01 9.63
N PRO A 37 -16.82 12.56 10.42
CA PRO A 37 -17.37 13.35 11.50
C PRO A 37 -16.33 13.51 12.62
N ARG A 38 -16.40 14.65 13.31
CA ARG A 38 -15.58 14.95 14.50
C ARG A 38 -16.16 14.40 15.81
N THR A 39 -17.32 13.79 15.73
CA THR A 39 -18.00 13.11 16.83
C THR A 39 -18.42 11.72 16.37
N PRO A 40 -18.44 10.71 17.25
CA PRO A 40 -18.83 9.36 16.88
C PRO A 40 -20.29 9.35 16.39
N ASN A 41 -20.53 8.65 15.29
CA ASN A 41 -21.87 8.47 14.71
C ASN A 41 -22.17 6.96 14.56
N PRO A 42 -22.87 6.36 15.55
CA PRO A 42 -23.22 4.95 15.50
C PRO A 42 -24.13 4.58 14.33
N ALA A 43 -24.98 5.50 13.84
CA ALA A 43 -25.90 5.23 12.74
C ALA A 43 -25.16 4.93 11.43
N THR A 44 -24.00 5.57 11.22
CA THR A 44 -23.12 5.32 10.06
C THR A 44 -21.95 4.38 10.38
N GLY A 45 -21.87 3.89 11.62
CA GLY A 45 -20.78 3.03 12.09
C GLY A 45 -19.44 3.73 12.25
N GLN A 46 -19.41 5.07 12.25
CA GLN A 46 -18.22 5.89 12.41
C GLN A 46 -17.91 6.09 13.90
N VAL A 47 -17.27 5.09 14.51
CA VAL A 47 -17.03 5.04 15.96
C VAL A 47 -15.57 4.81 16.32
N ILE A 48 -14.71 4.57 15.33
CA ILE A 48 -13.30 4.28 15.53
C ILE A 48 -12.55 5.61 15.51
N GLU A 49 -11.96 5.97 16.64
CA GLU A 49 -11.23 7.22 16.79
C GLU A 49 -9.92 7.19 15.99
N TYR A 50 -9.71 8.21 15.16
CA TYR A 50 -8.49 8.42 14.40
C TYR A 50 -7.95 9.82 14.67
N ASN A 51 -6.73 9.89 15.18
CA ASN A 51 -6.05 11.16 15.44
C ASN A 51 -5.04 11.45 14.32
N GLN A 52 -5.24 12.56 13.63
CA GLN A 52 -4.29 13.07 12.64
C GLN A 52 -3.92 14.52 12.98
N HIS A 53 -2.68 14.74 13.40
CA HIS A 53 -2.13 16.07 13.69
C HIS A 53 -2.98 16.90 14.67
N GLY A 54 -3.56 16.25 15.69
CA GLY A 54 -4.41 16.91 16.68
C GLY A 54 -5.88 17.04 16.25
N TYR A 55 -6.24 16.62 15.04
CA TYR A 55 -7.63 16.48 14.61
C TYR A 55 -8.12 15.07 14.90
N ILE A 56 -9.12 14.96 15.77
CA ILE A 56 -9.83 13.71 16.07
C ILE A 56 -10.99 13.58 15.07
N VAL A 57 -10.98 12.49 14.32
CA VAL A 57 -12.06 12.11 13.39
C VAL A 57 -12.47 10.67 13.63
N PHE A 58 -13.71 10.32 13.28
CA PHE A 58 -14.22 8.97 13.50
C PHE A 58 -14.42 8.22 12.20
N PHE A 59 -13.72 7.09 12.07
CA PHE A 59 -13.82 6.20 10.93
C PHE A 59 -14.77 5.04 11.19
N SER A 60 -15.34 4.54 10.10
CA SER A 60 -16.01 3.25 10.11
C SER A 60 -15.01 2.11 10.01
N ARG A 61 -15.39 0.94 10.51
CA ARG A 61 -14.60 -0.29 10.36
C ARG A 61 -14.28 -0.61 8.89
N ARG A 62 -15.18 -0.26 7.96
CA ARG A 62 -14.94 -0.43 6.52
C ARG A 62 -13.80 0.46 6.03
N GLN A 63 -13.78 1.73 6.43
CA GLN A 63 -12.72 2.67 6.04
C GLN A 63 -11.35 2.23 6.57
N GLU A 64 -11.30 1.80 7.84
CA GLU A 64 -10.07 1.27 8.44
C GLU A 64 -9.56 0.02 7.73
N LEU A 65 -10.46 -0.93 7.42
CA LEU A 65 -10.11 -2.14 6.67
C LEU A 65 -9.60 -1.82 5.27
N THR A 66 -10.21 -0.86 4.57
CA THR A 66 -9.77 -0.45 3.24
C THR A 66 -8.36 0.13 3.28
N LEU A 67 -8.07 1.05 4.21
CA LEU A 67 -6.74 1.64 4.36
C LEU A 67 -5.68 0.60 4.72
N SER A 68 -6.03 -0.33 5.61
CA SER A 68 -5.15 -1.43 6.01
C SER A 68 -4.87 -2.37 4.84
N SER A 69 -5.90 -2.69 4.06
CA SER A 69 -5.79 -3.56 2.88
C SER A 69 -4.91 -2.92 1.80
N VAL A 70 -5.11 -1.64 1.49
CA VAL A 70 -4.27 -0.90 0.52
C VAL A 70 -2.80 -0.92 0.95
N SER A 71 -2.53 -0.65 2.24
CA SER A 71 -1.17 -0.64 2.79
C SER A 71 -0.53 -2.03 2.74
N LEU A 72 -1.29 -3.06 3.11
CA LEU A 72 -0.83 -4.45 3.07
C LEU A 72 -0.55 -4.90 1.63
N THR A 73 -1.46 -4.65 0.69
CA THR A 73 -1.29 -4.97 -0.72
C THR A 73 -0.08 -4.26 -1.31
N GLY A 74 0.08 -2.95 -1.04
CA GLY A 74 1.24 -2.20 -1.51
C GLY A 74 2.56 -2.78 -0.99
N THR A 75 2.61 -3.13 0.29
CA THR A 75 3.78 -3.76 0.92
C THR A 75 4.09 -5.13 0.30
N LEU A 76 3.08 -5.98 0.11
CA LEU A 76 3.25 -7.30 -0.49
C LEU A 76 3.76 -7.22 -1.94
N LEU A 77 3.28 -6.26 -2.72
CA LEU A 77 3.76 -6.06 -4.09
C LEU A 77 5.24 -5.64 -4.14
N ILE A 78 5.68 -4.74 -3.25
CA ILE A 78 7.09 -4.36 -3.13
C ILE A 78 7.94 -5.56 -2.70
N LEU A 79 7.50 -6.30 -1.68
CA LEU A 79 8.23 -7.47 -1.19
C LEU A 79 8.37 -8.54 -2.29
N ALA A 80 7.29 -8.85 -2.99
CA ALA A 80 7.32 -9.79 -4.11
C ALA A 80 8.30 -9.31 -5.20
N GLY A 81 8.19 -8.05 -5.63
CA GLY A 81 9.10 -7.47 -6.62
C GLY A 81 10.57 -7.52 -6.17
N GLY A 82 10.85 -7.18 -4.91
CA GLY A 82 12.19 -7.22 -4.32
C GLY A 82 12.80 -8.63 -4.25
N ILE A 83 12.00 -9.63 -3.87
CA ILE A 83 12.43 -11.04 -3.84
C ILE A 83 12.80 -11.52 -5.26
N PHE A 84 11.96 -11.21 -6.25
CA PHE A 84 12.23 -11.58 -7.64
C PHE A 84 13.49 -10.90 -8.21
N LEU A 85 13.71 -9.61 -7.90
CA LEU A 85 14.92 -8.88 -8.31
C LEU A 85 16.18 -9.48 -7.66
N SER A 86 16.11 -9.77 -6.36
CA SER A 86 17.24 -10.31 -5.59
C SER A 86 17.60 -11.73 -6.03
N GLY A 87 16.60 -12.58 -6.25
CA GLY A 87 16.79 -13.94 -6.77
C GLY A 87 17.38 -13.95 -8.19
N HIS A 88 16.99 -13.00 -9.05
CA HIS A 88 17.53 -12.89 -10.40
C HIS A 88 18.96 -12.33 -10.42
N GLY A 89 19.32 -11.45 -9.49
CA GLY A 89 20.69 -10.97 -9.29
C GLY A 89 21.64 -12.09 -8.83
N TRP A 90 21.21 -12.91 -7.87
CA TRP A 90 21.99 -14.03 -7.34
C TRP A 90 22.24 -15.12 -8.40
N MET A 91 21.26 -15.43 -9.25
CA MET A 91 21.43 -16.42 -10.31
C MET A 91 22.38 -15.97 -11.43
N ARG A 92 22.43 -14.67 -11.77
CA ARG A 92 23.44 -14.16 -12.70
C ARG A 92 24.84 -14.22 -12.11
N GLY A 93 25.02 -13.89 -10.83
CA GLY A 93 26.32 -13.92 -10.16
C GLY A 93 27.01 -15.29 -10.14
N ARG A 94 26.24 -16.39 -10.22
CA ARG A 94 26.77 -17.76 -10.30
C ARG A 94 27.10 -18.26 -11.71
N GLN A 95 26.67 -17.56 -12.78
CA GLN A 95 27.04 -17.95 -14.15
C GLN A 95 28.42 -17.40 -14.58
N TRP A 96 29.02 -16.51 -13.80
CA TRP A 96 30.33 -15.89 -14.06
C TRP A 96 31.43 -16.38 -13.11
N ARG A 97 31.17 -17.44 -12.34
CA ARG A 97 32.17 -18.22 -11.58
C ARG A 97 32.21 -19.63 -12.14
#